data_AF-A0A8H4QQT3-F1
#
_entry.id   AF-A0A8H4QQT3-F1
#
_cell.length_a   1.000
_cell.length_b   1.000
_cell.length_c   1.000
_cell.angle_alpha   90.00
_cell.angle_beta   90.00
_cell.angle_gamma   90.00
#
_symmetry.space_group_name_H-M   'P 1'
#
loop_
_entity.id
_entity.type
_entity.pdbx_description
1 polymer ?
#
loop_
_entity_poly.entity_id
_entity_poly.type
_entity_poly.pdbx_seq_one_letter_code
_entity_poly.pdbx_strand_id
1 'polypeptide(L)'
;MQSLRPLSRLFRNSACARARYFSLTAATHQVQQQSTTPIPWFIDPQTLPQSLKERSPPPHIPITPKSVPTAPEDAPEVLKHLHADLVKSPHLELSELVVSSAVAPAPGPALPLRSPRGRRKRGGTYAGESAYEIGGGGLWNWVVIAQVKEGTENRGAIESVIRLVRKSLLSRDPPVPLAPKRRANGSEWVLIDAGDIAIHILSKAAREKYFNQSEW
;
A
#
# COMPACT_ATOMS: atom_id res chain seq x y z
N MET A 1 -7.06 -55.89 23.66
CA MET A 1 -5.88 -55.93 22.76
C MET A 1 -6.11 -54.92 21.64
N GLN A 2 -5.64 -53.69 21.82
CA GLN A 2 -5.84 -52.61 20.85
C GLN A 2 -4.54 -52.37 20.08
N SER A 3 -4.65 -52.49 18.76
CA SER A 3 -3.56 -52.43 17.78
C SER A 3 -3.14 -50.97 17.54
N LEU A 4 -1.88 -50.66 17.83
CA LEU A 4 -1.23 -49.41 17.46
C LEU A 4 -0.79 -49.50 15.99
N ARG A 5 -1.22 -48.55 15.16
CA ARG A 5 -0.71 -48.36 13.78
C ARG A 5 0.31 -47.21 13.76
N PRO A 6 1.49 -47.38 13.15
CA PRO A 6 2.47 -46.30 12.99
C PRO A 6 2.21 -45.51 11.70
N LEU A 7 2.33 -44.19 11.77
CA LEU A 7 2.40 -43.31 10.60
C LEU A 7 3.82 -42.80 10.43
N SER A 8 4.61 -43.56 9.68
CA SER A 8 5.91 -43.15 9.16
C SER A 8 5.77 -42.77 7.68
N ARG A 9 5.87 -41.48 7.35
CA ARG A 9 6.19 -41.02 5.99
C ARG A 9 7.18 -39.86 6.06
N LEU A 10 8.46 -40.20 6.04
CA LEU A 10 9.53 -39.29 5.68
C LEU A 10 9.56 -39.17 4.16
N PHE A 11 9.16 -38.02 3.62
CA PHE A 11 9.49 -37.68 2.23
C PHE A 11 10.77 -36.85 2.21
N ARG A 12 11.86 -37.54 1.87
CA ARG A 12 13.07 -36.93 1.28
C ARG A 12 12.71 -36.39 -0.08
N ASN A 13 12.92 -35.09 -0.31
CA ASN A 13 13.12 -34.58 -1.66
C ASN A 13 14.48 -33.90 -1.72
N SER A 14 15.40 -34.63 -2.34
CA SER A 14 16.69 -34.18 -2.82
C SER A 14 16.48 -33.13 -3.92
N ALA A 15 17.09 -31.96 -3.77
CA ALA A 15 17.27 -31.03 -4.88
C ALA A 15 18.77 -30.82 -5.10
N CYS A 16 19.28 -31.47 -6.15
CA CYS A 16 20.57 -31.18 -6.74
C CYS A 16 20.54 -29.78 -7.35
N ALA A 17 21.26 -28.83 -6.77
CA ALA A 17 21.58 -27.56 -7.43
C ALA A 17 23.06 -27.57 -7.84
N ARG A 18 23.29 -27.84 -9.12
CA ARG A 18 24.58 -27.84 -9.79
C ARG A 18 25.00 -26.39 -10.04
N ALA A 19 25.77 -25.80 -9.12
CA ALA A 19 26.33 -24.46 -9.29
C ALA A 19 27.42 -24.47 -10.38
N ARG A 20 27.14 -23.85 -11.52
CA ARG A 20 28.17 -23.51 -12.52
C ARG A 20 28.76 -22.16 -12.13
N TYR A 21 29.99 -22.18 -11.62
CA TYR A 21 30.82 -21.00 -11.52
C TYR A 21 31.30 -20.64 -12.93
N PHE A 22 30.85 -19.50 -13.45
CA PHE A 22 31.51 -18.84 -14.56
C PHE A 22 32.23 -17.61 -14.01
N SER A 23 33.52 -17.79 -13.75
CA SER A 23 34.46 -16.71 -13.54
C SER A 23 34.76 -16.07 -14.89
N LEU A 24 34.33 -14.82 -15.05
CA LEU A 24 34.75 -13.96 -16.16
C LEU A 24 35.49 -12.76 -15.57
N THR A 25 36.81 -12.89 -15.50
CA THR A 25 37.73 -11.78 -15.29
C THR A 25 37.88 -11.03 -16.62
N ALA A 26 37.13 -9.95 -16.79
CA ALA A 26 37.39 -8.97 -17.84
C ALA A 26 38.19 -7.82 -17.21
N ALA A 27 39.50 -7.82 -17.46
CA ALA A 27 40.37 -6.68 -17.22
C ALA A 27 40.12 -5.65 -18.33
N THR A 28 39.32 -4.63 -18.05
CA THR A 28 39.13 -3.50 -18.97
C THR A 28 40.11 -2.38 -18.61
N HIS A 29 41.05 -2.17 -19.51
CA HIS A 29 41.95 -1.03 -19.61
C HIS A 29 41.18 0.30 -19.41
N GLN A 30 41.49 1.03 -18.33
CA GLN A 30 41.07 2.43 -18.20
C GLN A 30 41.97 3.29 -19.10
N VAL A 31 41.47 3.63 -20.28
CA VAL A 31 41.94 4.79 -21.03
C VAL A 31 41.07 5.97 -20.58
N GLN A 32 41.68 6.92 -19.87
CA GLN A 32 41.09 8.24 -19.61
C GLN A 32 40.92 8.97 -20.95
N GLN A 33 39.78 8.76 -21.60
CA GLN A 33 39.28 9.68 -22.61
C GLN A 33 38.34 10.65 -21.90
N GLN A 34 38.81 11.89 -21.77
CA GLN A 34 37.96 13.04 -21.52
C GLN A 34 36.95 13.10 -22.68
N SER A 35 35.74 12.61 -22.46
CA SER A 35 34.68 12.59 -23.47
C SER A 35 34.08 13.99 -23.58
N THR A 36 34.72 14.86 -24.35
CA THR A 36 33.98 15.89 -25.09
C THR A 36 33.20 15.15 -26.17
N THR A 37 31.95 14.78 -25.88
CA THR A 37 31.10 14.11 -26.86
C THR A 37 31.02 14.97 -28.12
N PRO A 38 31.53 14.52 -29.28
CA PRO A 38 31.48 15.31 -30.49
C PRO A 38 30.01 15.49 -30.87
N ILE A 39 29.58 16.74 -30.95
CA ILE A 39 28.25 17.11 -31.41
C ILE A 39 28.10 16.54 -32.84
N PRO A 40 27.13 15.65 -33.09
CA PRO A 40 26.98 15.05 -34.41
C PRO A 40 26.69 16.12 -35.46
N TRP A 41 27.23 15.92 -36.67
CA TRP A 41 27.31 16.89 -37.77
C TRP A 41 25.98 17.46 -38.28
N PHE A 42 24.85 16.89 -37.86
CA PHE A 42 23.50 17.35 -38.20
C PHE A 42 22.84 18.19 -37.09
N ILE A 43 23.49 18.37 -35.94
CA ILE A 43 23.04 19.31 -34.90
C ILE A 43 23.77 20.62 -35.13
N ASP A 44 23.07 21.60 -35.68
CA ASP A 44 23.61 22.96 -35.78
C ASP A 44 23.91 23.47 -34.36
N PRO A 45 25.15 23.90 -34.04
CA PRO A 45 25.47 24.42 -32.72
C PRO A 45 24.69 25.70 -32.37
N GLN A 46 24.08 26.36 -33.35
CA GLN A 46 23.16 27.49 -33.15
C GLN A 46 21.73 27.05 -32.76
N THR A 47 21.42 25.74 -32.86
CA THR A 47 20.15 25.14 -32.42
C THR A 47 20.26 24.44 -31.06
N LEU A 48 21.33 24.71 -30.30
CA LEU A 48 21.38 24.31 -28.89
C LEU A 48 20.15 24.90 -28.19
N PRO A 49 19.33 24.07 -27.52
CA PRO A 49 18.06 24.51 -26.99
C PRO A 49 18.32 25.59 -25.95
N GLN A 50 17.96 26.82 -26.28
CA GLN A 50 17.57 27.80 -25.27
C GLN A 50 16.61 27.04 -24.34
N SER A 51 17.04 26.80 -23.09
CA SER A 51 16.27 26.26 -21.97
C SER A 51 14.82 26.04 -22.39
N LEU A 52 14.42 24.80 -22.69
CA LEU A 52 13.07 24.45 -23.16
C LEU A 52 12.06 25.28 -22.39
N LYS A 53 11.66 26.42 -22.97
CA LYS A 53 10.62 27.27 -22.41
C LYS A 53 9.39 26.42 -22.60
N GLU A 54 9.01 25.79 -21.50
CA GLU A 54 7.83 24.98 -21.30
C GLU A 54 6.74 25.53 -22.21
N ARG A 55 6.45 24.79 -23.30
CA ARG A 55 5.44 25.23 -24.26
C ARG A 55 4.16 25.38 -23.46
N SER A 56 3.62 26.60 -23.44
CA SER A 56 2.33 26.84 -22.82
C SER A 56 1.35 25.83 -23.42
N PRO A 57 0.70 25.03 -22.58
CA PRO A 57 -0.18 23.98 -23.05
C PRO A 57 -1.33 24.57 -23.87
N PRO A 58 -1.86 23.83 -24.84
CA PRO A 58 -2.96 24.32 -25.66
C PRO A 58 -4.20 24.60 -24.77
N PRO A 59 -4.96 25.66 -25.07
CA PRO A 59 -5.96 26.27 -24.17
C PRO A 59 -7.15 25.36 -23.81
N HIS A 60 -7.28 24.19 -24.43
CA HIS A 60 -8.36 23.24 -24.19
C HIS A 60 -7.99 22.11 -23.22
N ILE A 61 -6.74 22.02 -22.77
CA ILE A 61 -6.31 21.03 -21.78
C ILE A 61 -6.33 21.70 -20.42
N PRO A 62 -7.30 21.39 -19.54
CA PRO A 62 -7.30 21.89 -18.18
C PRO A 62 -6.11 21.29 -17.43
N ILE A 63 -5.00 22.02 -17.36
CA ILE A 63 -3.86 21.67 -16.53
C ILE A 63 -4.15 22.25 -15.16
N THR A 64 -4.97 21.51 -14.43
CA THR A 64 -4.88 21.55 -12.99
C THR A 64 -3.73 20.62 -12.63
N PRO A 65 -2.59 21.14 -12.16
CA PRO A 65 -1.59 20.28 -11.55
C PRO A 65 -2.28 19.64 -10.34
N LYS A 66 -2.65 18.37 -10.48
CA LYS A 66 -3.14 17.55 -9.38
C LYS A 66 -2.01 17.44 -8.36
N SER A 67 -1.98 18.38 -7.41
CA SER A 67 -0.96 18.43 -6.37
C SER A 67 -1.10 17.20 -5.51
N VAL A 68 -0.01 16.47 -5.34
CA VAL A 68 0.04 15.33 -4.43
C VAL A 68 -0.21 15.86 -3.01
N PRO A 69 -1.21 15.36 -2.28
CA PRO A 69 -1.40 15.74 -0.88
C PRO A 69 -0.13 15.42 -0.10
N THR A 70 0.39 16.38 0.64
CA THR A 70 1.53 16.14 1.54
C THR A 70 1.05 15.37 2.76
N ALA A 71 1.85 14.40 3.21
CA ALA A 71 1.57 13.69 4.45
C ALA A 71 1.49 14.67 5.64
N PRO A 72 0.56 14.50 6.59
CA PRO A 72 0.46 15.34 7.78
C PRO A 72 1.77 15.39 8.57
N GLU A 73 2.08 16.55 9.15
CA GLU A 73 3.29 16.72 9.96
C GLU A 73 3.29 15.83 11.21
N ASP A 74 2.11 15.61 11.79
CA ASP A 74 1.91 14.76 12.97
C ASP A 74 1.99 13.25 12.67
N ALA A 75 2.07 12.87 11.38
CA ALA A 75 2.11 11.47 10.99
C ALA A 75 3.39 10.77 11.49
N PRO A 76 3.28 9.52 11.98
CA PRO A 76 4.42 8.68 12.30
C PRO A 76 5.44 8.66 11.17
N GLU A 77 6.72 8.64 11.51
CA GLU A 77 7.81 8.54 10.53
C GLU A 77 7.63 7.33 9.60
N VAL A 78 6.98 6.28 10.12
CA VAL A 78 6.58 5.10 9.35
C VAL A 78 5.77 5.48 8.12
N LEU A 79 4.73 6.28 8.31
CA LEU A 79 3.83 6.72 7.26
C LEU A 79 4.48 7.71 6.31
N LYS A 80 5.34 8.62 6.79
CA LYS A 80 6.03 9.59 5.94
C LYS A 80 6.89 8.91 4.87
N HIS A 81 7.60 7.86 5.24
CA HIS A 81 8.40 7.10 4.30
C HIS A 81 7.54 6.21 3.38
N LEU A 82 6.50 5.57 3.92
CA LEU A 82 5.55 4.81 3.11
C LEU A 82 4.92 5.71 2.05
N HIS A 83 4.51 6.91 2.42
CA HIS A 83 3.98 7.93 1.53
C HIS A 83 5.01 8.29 0.45
N ALA A 84 6.27 8.57 0.83
CA ALA A 84 7.34 8.85 -0.13
C ALA A 84 7.57 7.71 -1.13
N ASP A 85 7.39 6.45 -0.72
CA ASP A 85 7.47 5.29 -1.61
C ASP A 85 6.23 5.16 -2.51
N LEU A 86 5.04 5.41 -1.98
CA LEU A 86 3.78 5.37 -2.74
C LEU A 86 3.72 6.46 -3.81
N VAL A 87 4.25 7.65 -3.53
CA VAL A 87 4.31 8.75 -4.50
C VAL A 87 5.14 8.38 -5.74
N LYS A 88 6.13 7.49 -5.60
CA LYS A 88 6.94 6.99 -6.72
C LYS A 88 6.23 5.92 -7.55
N SER A 89 5.08 5.41 -7.11
CA SER A 89 4.38 4.31 -7.76
C SER A 89 3.62 4.79 -9.01
N PRO A 90 3.85 4.18 -10.20
CA PRO A 90 3.12 4.54 -11.41
C PRO A 90 1.67 4.02 -11.43
N HIS A 91 1.30 3.18 -10.47
CA HIS A 91 -0.01 2.53 -10.42
C HIS A 91 -1.05 3.33 -9.64
N LEU A 92 -0.63 4.36 -8.90
CA LEU A 92 -1.52 5.13 -8.04
C LEU A 92 -1.97 6.41 -8.71
N GLU A 93 -3.18 6.81 -8.36
CA GLU A 93 -3.67 8.16 -8.63
C GLU A 93 -3.26 9.08 -7.49
N LEU A 94 -2.23 9.88 -7.72
CA LEU A 94 -1.57 10.64 -6.65
C LEU A 94 -2.44 11.73 -6.01
N SER A 95 -3.45 12.26 -6.73
CA SER A 95 -4.42 13.20 -6.14
C SER A 95 -5.30 12.56 -5.07
N GLU A 96 -5.39 11.24 -5.11
CA GLU A 96 -6.29 10.43 -4.30
C GLU A 96 -5.54 9.58 -3.27
N LEU A 97 -4.27 9.91 -3.04
CA LEU A 97 -3.48 9.36 -1.95
C LEU A 97 -3.71 10.22 -0.70
N VAL A 98 -4.34 9.64 0.31
CA VAL A 98 -4.68 10.34 1.54
C VAL A 98 -4.05 9.63 2.73
N VAL A 99 -3.44 10.41 3.62
CA VAL A 99 -2.91 9.94 4.90
C VAL A 99 -3.55 10.81 5.97
N SER A 100 -4.30 10.19 6.87
CA SER A 100 -5.02 10.91 7.92
C SER A 100 -5.07 10.13 9.23
N SER A 101 -5.37 10.83 10.32
CA SER A 101 -5.64 10.18 11.60
C SER A 101 -6.97 9.46 11.53
N ALA A 102 -7.07 8.29 12.15
CA ALA A 102 -8.28 7.52 12.16
C ALA A 102 -9.38 8.24 12.97
N VAL A 103 -10.43 8.67 12.29
CA VAL A 103 -11.62 9.23 12.93
C VAL A 103 -12.52 8.08 13.38
N ALA A 104 -12.76 7.98 14.69
CA ALA A 104 -13.71 7.01 15.21
C ALA A 104 -15.13 7.38 14.74
N PRO A 105 -15.95 6.40 14.31
CA PRO A 105 -17.33 6.68 13.95
C PRO A 105 -18.07 7.22 15.19
N ALA A 106 -18.99 8.15 14.96
CA ALA A 106 -19.84 8.66 16.03
C ALA A 106 -20.55 7.48 16.74
N PRO A 107 -20.62 7.49 18.08
CA PRO A 107 -21.27 6.41 18.81
C PRO A 107 -22.71 6.27 18.33
N GLY A 108 -23.11 5.03 18.05
CA GLY A 108 -24.47 4.73 17.63
C GLY A 108 -25.48 5.02 18.75
N PRO A 109 -26.78 5.14 18.42
CA PRO A 109 -27.81 5.28 19.44
C PRO A 109 -27.77 4.08 20.39
N ALA A 110 -28.02 4.32 21.67
CA ALA A 110 -28.04 3.26 22.67
C ALA A 110 -29.01 2.13 22.24
N LEU A 111 -28.52 0.90 22.25
CA LEU A 111 -29.34 -0.25 21.93
C LEU A 111 -30.50 -0.36 22.95
N PRO A 112 -31.72 -0.71 22.50
CA PRO A 112 -32.85 -0.84 23.40
C PRO A 112 -32.58 -1.91 24.45
N LEU A 113 -32.90 -1.61 25.71
CA LEU A 113 -32.81 -2.57 26.80
C LEU A 113 -33.73 -3.76 26.50
N ARG A 114 -33.13 -4.91 26.20
CA ARG A 114 -33.87 -6.13 25.89
C ARG A 114 -34.16 -6.90 27.17
N SER A 115 -35.43 -7.16 27.45
CA SER A 115 -35.82 -8.09 28.51
C SER A 115 -35.15 -9.46 28.28
N PRO A 116 -34.69 -10.16 29.32
CA PRO A 116 -34.08 -11.47 29.17
C PRO A 116 -35.02 -12.42 28.42
N ARG A 117 -34.54 -13.01 27.32
CA ARG A 117 -35.34 -13.91 26.48
C ARG A 117 -34.92 -15.36 26.73
N GLY A 118 -35.79 -16.14 27.37
CA GLY A 118 -35.61 -17.58 27.59
C GLY A 118 -36.15 -18.09 28.93
N ARG A 119 -36.35 -19.41 29.04
CA ARG A 119 -36.85 -20.08 30.27
C ARG A 119 -35.84 -20.01 31.44
N ARG A 120 -34.56 -19.83 31.15
CA ARG A 120 -33.51 -19.67 32.15
C ARG A 120 -33.36 -18.18 32.46
N LYS A 121 -33.58 -17.79 33.72
CA LYS A 121 -33.32 -16.44 34.29
C LYS A 121 -31.82 -16.08 34.26
N ARG A 122 -31.23 -16.01 33.07
CA ARG A 122 -29.99 -15.26 32.87
C ARG A 122 -30.45 -13.82 32.66
N GLY A 123 -29.95 -12.89 33.49
CA GLY A 123 -30.38 -11.48 33.47
C GLY A 123 -30.38 -10.87 32.06
N GLY A 124 -31.09 -9.76 31.88
CA GLY A 124 -31.16 -9.06 30.59
C GLY A 124 -29.76 -8.82 30.03
N THR A 125 -29.62 -8.90 28.70
CA THR A 125 -28.35 -8.62 28.04
C THR A 125 -28.08 -7.12 28.12
N TYR A 126 -27.32 -6.68 29.13
CA TYR A 126 -26.62 -5.41 29.06
C TYR A 126 -25.60 -5.56 27.93
N ALA A 127 -25.70 -4.73 26.89
CA ALA A 127 -24.81 -4.84 25.73
C ALA A 127 -23.35 -4.51 26.07
N GLY A 128 -23.07 -4.02 27.29
CA GLY A 128 -21.74 -3.62 27.74
C GLY A 128 -21.30 -2.31 27.09
N GLU A 129 -20.29 -1.68 27.68
CA GLU A 129 -19.42 -0.77 26.92
C GLU A 129 -18.84 -1.55 25.75
N SER A 130 -18.97 -0.99 24.54
CA SER A 130 -18.38 -1.63 23.37
C SER A 130 -16.84 -1.48 23.43
N ALA A 131 -16.08 -2.38 22.80
CA ALA A 131 -14.62 -2.28 22.75
C ALA A 131 -14.10 -0.98 22.12
N TYR A 132 -14.98 -0.18 21.49
CA TYR A 132 -14.70 1.14 20.96
C TYR A 132 -14.77 2.27 22.01
N GLU A 133 -15.27 1.98 23.21
CA GLU A 133 -15.56 2.96 24.26
C GLU A 133 -14.42 3.07 25.28
N ILE A 134 -13.66 1.99 25.48
CA ILE A 134 -12.50 1.93 26.39
C ILE A 134 -11.27 2.46 25.65
N GLY A 135 -11.11 3.78 25.60
CA GLY A 135 -9.86 4.42 25.19
C GLY A 135 -9.93 5.41 24.03
N GLY A 136 -11.12 5.85 23.60
CA GLY A 136 -11.29 6.99 22.69
C GLY A 136 -10.66 6.87 21.30
N GLY A 137 -10.00 5.76 20.99
CA GLY A 137 -9.31 5.50 19.73
C GLY A 137 -9.90 4.27 19.05
N GLY A 138 -10.13 4.36 17.74
CA GLY A 138 -10.49 3.20 16.93
C GLY A 138 -9.40 2.12 16.97
N LEU A 139 -9.67 0.96 16.36
CA LEU A 139 -8.69 -0.13 16.25
C LEU A 139 -7.36 0.32 15.60
N TRP A 140 -7.42 1.38 14.79
CA TRP A 140 -6.28 2.03 14.16
C TRP A 140 -6.22 3.49 14.58
N ASN A 141 -5.02 4.04 14.69
CA ASN A 141 -4.77 5.47 14.95
C ASN A 141 -4.58 6.27 13.66
N TRP A 142 -4.21 5.59 12.58
CA TRP A 142 -3.93 6.18 11.28
C TRP A 142 -4.53 5.37 10.15
N VAL A 143 -5.00 6.07 9.11
CA VAL A 143 -5.55 5.48 7.91
C VAL A 143 -4.81 6.04 6.70
N VAL A 144 -4.44 5.15 5.79
CA VAL A 144 -3.91 5.50 4.47
C VAL A 144 -4.88 5.00 3.42
N ILE A 145 -5.36 5.89 2.57
CA ILE A 145 -6.23 5.56 1.45
C ILE A 145 -5.43 5.78 0.17
N ALA A 146 -5.24 4.72 -0.61
CA ALA A 146 -4.51 4.76 -1.88
C ALA A 146 -5.41 4.26 -3.00
N GLN A 147 -5.83 5.17 -3.89
CA GLN A 147 -6.57 4.82 -5.09
C GLN A 147 -5.61 4.41 -6.22
N VAL A 148 -5.88 3.26 -6.81
CA VAL A 148 -5.21 2.78 -8.01
C VAL A 148 -5.82 3.44 -9.24
N LYS A 149 -4.99 3.73 -10.24
CA LYS A 149 -5.43 4.34 -11.49
C LYS A 149 -6.49 3.48 -12.19
N GLU A 150 -7.56 4.12 -12.62
CA GLU A 150 -8.68 3.50 -13.34
C GLU A 150 -8.21 2.72 -14.60
N GLY A 151 -8.75 1.52 -14.78
CA GLY A 151 -8.43 0.60 -15.87
C GLY A 151 -7.17 -0.26 -15.64
N THR A 152 -6.49 -0.10 -14.50
CA THR A 152 -5.31 -0.89 -14.15
C THR A 152 -5.55 -1.90 -13.03
N GLU A 153 -6.70 -1.84 -12.36
CA GLU A 153 -7.09 -2.71 -11.24
C GLU A 153 -7.05 -4.20 -11.63
N ASN A 154 -7.58 -4.57 -12.79
CA ASN A 154 -7.58 -5.96 -13.28
C ASN A 154 -6.22 -6.42 -13.84
N ARG A 155 -5.25 -5.52 -13.96
CA ARG A 155 -3.92 -5.78 -14.54
C ARG A 155 -2.84 -6.00 -13.49
N GLY A 156 -3.22 -6.26 -12.24
CA GLY A 156 -2.27 -6.52 -11.17
C GLY A 156 -1.77 -5.26 -10.46
N ALA A 157 -2.36 -4.10 -10.71
CA ALA A 157 -1.92 -2.84 -10.12
C ALA A 157 -2.13 -2.82 -8.60
N ILE A 158 -3.26 -3.34 -8.12
CA ILE A 158 -3.55 -3.52 -6.68
C ILE A 158 -2.48 -4.41 -6.04
N GLU A 159 -2.14 -5.56 -6.64
CA GLU A 159 -1.13 -6.48 -6.16
C GLU A 159 0.29 -5.89 -6.18
N SER A 160 0.58 -5.05 -7.18
CA SER A 160 1.84 -4.31 -7.27
C SER A 160 1.99 -3.35 -6.09
N VAL A 161 0.96 -2.54 -5.81
CA VAL A 161 0.93 -1.62 -4.67
C VAL A 161 0.99 -2.37 -3.35
N ILE A 162 0.25 -3.47 -3.17
CA ILE A 162 0.32 -4.31 -1.96
C ILE A 162 1.74 -4.80 -1.71
N ARG A 163 2.45 -5.24 -2.75
CA ARG A 163 3.84 -5.70 -2.64
C ARG A 163 4.77 -4.56 -2.25
N LEU A 164 4.58 -3.37 -2.84
CA LEU A 164 5.34 -2.17 -2.50
C LEU A 164 5.14 -1.80 -1.02
N VAL A 165 3.89 -1.71 -0.56
CA VAL A 165 3.55 -1.38 0.84
C VAL A 165 4.18 -2.39 1.79
N ARG A 166 3.94 -3.69 1.57
CA ARG A 166 4.49 -4.75 2.44
C ARG A 166 6.02 -4.72 2.45
N LYS A 167 6.65 -4.47 1.30
CA LYS A 167 8.11 -4.34 1.22
C LYS A 167 8.59 -3.14 2.04
N SER A 168 7.97 -1.97 1.89
CA SER A 168 8.35 -0.74 2.60
C SER A 168 8.22 -0.93 4.11
N LEU A 169 7.12 -1.52 4.59
CA LEU A 169 6.87 -1.76 6.01
C LEU A 169 7.80 -2.82 6.63
N LEU A 170 8.14 -3.87 5.88
CA LEU A 170 9.05 -4.93 6.35
C LEU A 170 10.54 -4.57 6.24
N SER A 171 10.89 -3.58 5.40
CA SER A 171 12.29 -3.15 5.23
C SER A 171 12.75 -2.19 6.34
N ARG A 172 11.87 -1.84 7.29
CA ARG A 172 12.20 -0.97 8.41
C ARG A 172 12.88 -1.70 9.55
N ASP A 173 13.56 -0.91 10.36
CA ASP A 173 14.10 -1.30 11.66
C ASP A 173 13.46 -0.43 12.75
N PRO A 174 12.56 -0.96 13.61
CA PRO A 174 12.07 -2.34 13.64
C PRO A 174 11.05 -2.65 12.52
N PRO A 175 10.94 -3.91 12.07
CA PRO A 175 9.96 -4.31 11.06
C PRO A 175 8.54 -4.26 11.63
N VAL A 176 7.61 -3.69 10.87
CA VAL A 176 6.20 -3.60 11.28
C VAL A 176 5.55 -5.00 11.20
N PRO A 177 4.88 -5.49 12.26
CA PRO A 177 4.21 -6.78 12.21
C PRO A 177 3.02 -6.70 11.25
N LEU A 178 3.02 -7.56 10.23
CA LEU A 178 1.95 -7.61 9.23
C LEU A 178 1.20 -8.93 9.30
N ALA A 179 -0.12 -8.86 9.13
CA ALA A 179 -0.94 -10.04 8.98
C ALA A 179 -0.52 -10.89 7.74
N PRO A 180 -0.63 -12.23 7.84
CA PRO A 180 -0.29 -13.12 6.73
C PRO A 180 -1.08 -12.76 5.48
N LYS A 181 -0.45 -12.91 4.31
CA LYS A 181 -1.05 -12.52 3.03
C LYS A 181 -2.30 -13.37 2.75
N ARG A 182 -3.47 -12.74 2.73
CA ARG A 182 -4.70 -13.33 2.19
C ARG A 182 -4.72 -13.18 0.67
N ARG A 183 -5.30 -14.16 -0.04
CA ARG A 183 -5.47 -14.09 -1.50
C ARG A 183 -6.55 -13.04 -1.79
N ALA A 184 -6.21 -12.02 -2.57
CA ALA A 184 -7.09 -10.91 -2.94
C ALA A 184 -7.55 -11.03 -4.40
N ASN A 185 -7.73 -12.27 -4.89
CA ASN A 185 -7.97 -12.53 -6.31
C ASN A 185 -9.20 -11.76 -6.82
N GLY A 186 -8.98 -10.79 -7.70
CA GLY A 186 -10.06 -9.97 -8.29
C GLY A 186 -10.81 -9.07 -7.30
N SER A 187 -10.24 -8.81 -6.12
CA SER A 187 -10.85 -7.90 -5.15
C SER A 187 -10.57 -6.46 -5.56
N GLU A 188 -11.63 -5.67 -5.71
CA GLU A 188 -11.54 -4.23 -6.04
C GLU A 188 -10.93 -3.40 -4.89
N TRP A 189 -10.84 -3.97 -3.69
CA TRP A 189 -10.30 -3.35 -2.50
C TRP A 189 -9.52 -4.37 -1.67
N VAL A 190 -8.40 -3.92 -1.10
CA VAL A 190 -7.64 -4.64 -0.08
C VAL A 190 -7.34 -3.74 1.10
N LEU A 191 -7.56 -4.27 2.31
CA LEU A 191 -7.10 -3.72 3.57
C LEU A 191 -5.82 -4.43 4.03
N ILE A 192 -4.78 -3.66 4.34
CA ILE A 192 -3.58 -4.15 5.02
C ILE A 192 -3.63 -3.64 6.44
N ASP A 193 -3.66 -4.57 7.39
CA ASP A 193 -3.57 -4.32 8.81
C ASP A 193 -2.09 -4.37 9.26
N ALA A 194 -1.64 -3.26 9.83
CA ALA A 194 -0.28 -3.04 10.31
C ALA A 194 -0.25 -2.62 11.78
N GLY A 195 -1.18 -3.13 12.59
CA GLY A 195 -1.30 -2.80 14.01
C GLY A 195 -2.05 -1.48 14.19
N ASP A 196 -1.32 -0.39 14.38
CA ASP A 196 -1.91 0.94 14.61
C ASP A 196 -2.31 1.67 13.32
N ILE A 197 -2.01 1.07 12.16
CA ILE A 197 -2.18 1.68 10.84
C ILE A 197 -3.06 0.76 9.98
N ALA A 198 -4.13 1.34 9.41
CA ALA A 198 -4.92 0.72 8.34
C ALA A 198 -4.53 1.29 6.98
N ILE A 199 -4.26 0.43 6.00
CA ILE A 199 -3.95 0.85 4.64
C ILE A 199 -4.98 0.26 3.68
N HIS A 200 -5.79 1.13 3.10
CA HIS A 200 -6.79 0.81 2.08
C HIS A 200 -6.21 1.02 0.70
N ILE A 201 -6.15 -0.04 -0.10
CA ILE A 201 -5.77 0.02 -1.51
C ILE A 201 -7.02 -0.27 -2.33
N LEU A 202 -7.51 0.73 -3.06
CA LEU A 202 -8.85 0.74 -3.65
C LEU A 202 -8.79 0.95 -5.16
N SER A 203 -9.73 0.35 -5.88
CA SER A 203 -10.14 0.83 -7.20
C SER A 203 -11.03 2.07 -7.06
N LYS A 204 -11.15 2.84 -8.15
CA LYS A 204 -12.09 3.98 -8.22
C LYS A 204 -13.53 3.56 -7.91
N ALA A 205 -13.99 2.45 -8.49
CA ALA A 205 -15.34 1.92 -8.26
C ALA A 205 -15.59 1.56 -6.78
N ALA A 206 -14.61 0.92 -6.11
CA ALA A 206 -14.72 0.59 -4.69
C ALA A 206 -14.75 1.86 -3.83
N ARG A 207 -13.94 2.86 -4.18
CA ARG A 207 -13.94 4.12 -3.45
C ARG A 207 -15.26 4.85 -3.56
N GLU A 208 -15.79 4.98 -4.77
CA GLU A 208 -17.08 5.64 -4.99
C GLU A 208 -18.22 4.92 -4.26
N LYS A 209 -18.16 3.59 -4.19
CA LYS A 209 -19.20 2.80 -3.55
C LYS A 209 -19.19 2.88 -2.02
N TYR A 210 -18.01 2.93 -1.39
CA TYR A 210 -17.89 2.74 0.06
C TYR A 210 -17.25 3.91 0.82
N PHE A 211 -16.51 4.80 0.15
CA PHE A 211 -15.69 5.84 0.79
C PHE A 211 -16.11 7.27 0.40
N ASN A 212 -17.22 7.43 -0.33
CA ASN A 212 -17.76 8.73 -0.74
C ASN A 212 -18.34 9.58 0.42
N GLN A 213 -18.55 8.99 1.59
CA GLN A 213 -19.36 9.58 2.66
C GLN A 213 -18.55 10.05 3.88
N SER A 214 -17.26 9.77 3.93
CA SER A 214 -16.45 9.99 5.14
C SER A 214 -15.47 11.13 4.91
N GLU A 215 -15.56 12.18 5.72
CA GLU A 215 -14.42 13.02 6.03
C GLU A 215 -13.43 12.13 6.80
N TRP A 216 -12.27 11.83 6.20
CA TRP A 216 -11.19 11.05 6.82
C TRP A 216 -9.97 11.93 7.03
#